data_AF-A0A2N2GFI9-F1
#
_entry.id   AF-A0A2N2GFI9-F1
#
_cell.length_a   1.000
_cell.length_b   1.000
_cell.length_c   1.000
_cell.angle_alpha   90.00
_cell.angle_beta   90.00
_cell.angle_gamma   90.00
#
_symmetry.space_group_name_H-M   'P 1'
#
loop_
_entity.id
_entity.type
_entity.pdbx_description
1 polymer ?
#
loop_
_entity_poly.entity_id
_entity_poly.type
_entity_poly.pdbx_seq_one_letter_code
_entity_poly.pdbx_strand_id
1 'polypeptide(L)' 'MKNISLLGSTGSIGRNVLEVVRQFPGRFRIV' A
#
# COMPACT_ATOMS: atom_id res chain seq x y z
N MET A 1 -0.47 -11.12 -7.83
CA MET A 1 -1.11 -9.87 -7.38
C MET A 1 -1.73 -10.11 -6.01
N LYS A 2 -1.32 -9.35 -4.98
CA LYS A 2 -1.84 -9.49 -3.61
C LYS A 2 -2.66 -8.26 -3.23
N ASN A 3 -3.80 -8.48 -2.60
CA ASN A 3 -4.70 -7.42 -2.14
C ASN A 3 -4.41 -7.12 -0.66
N ILE A 4 -4.27 -5.84 -0.33
CA ILE A 4 -3.93 -5.38 1.02
C ILE A 4 -4.99 -4.37 1.45
N SER A 5 -5.63 -4.61 2.59
CA SER A 5 -6.43 -3.59 3.25
C SER A 5 -5.54 -2.81 4.21
N LEU A 6 -5.49 -1.49 4.06
CA LEU A 6 -4.61 -0.61 4.84
C LEU A 6 -5.44 0.29 5.77
N LEU A 7 -5.56 -0.13 7.02
CA LEU A 7 -6.18 0.67 8.08
C LEU A 7 -5.15 1.68 8.62
N GLY A 8 -5.52 2.97 8.63
CA GLY A 8 -4.58 4.04 9.02
C GLY A 8 -3.66 4.52 7.90
N SER A 9 -4.15 4.58 6.66
CA SER A 9 -3.38 5.01 5.47
C SER A 9 -2.84 6.45 5.55
N THR A 10 -3.41 7.29 6.41
CA THR A 10 -3.00 8.68 6.62
C THR A 10 -1.90 8.84 7.67
N GLY A 11 -1.48 7.76 8.35
CA GLY A 11 -0.35 7.78 9.27
C GLY A 11 1.00 7.80 8.52
N SER A 12 2.09 7.98 9.28
CA SER A 12 3.46 7.87 8.73
C SER A 12 3.69 6.48 8.11
N ILE A 13 3.25 5.42 8.78
CA ILE A 13 3.33 4.04 8.28
C ILE A 13 2.49 3.87 7.01
N GLY A 14 1.23 4.33 7.04
CA GLY A 14 0.32 4.23 5.90
C GLY A 14 0.87 4.87 4.62
N ARG A 15 1.44 6.08 4.72
CA ARG A 15 2.09 6.75 3.58
C ARG A 15 3.29 5.97 3.06
N ASN A 16 4.13 5.43 3.94
CA ASN A 16 5.26 4.60 3.53
C ASN A 16 4.82 3.32 2.81
N VAL A 17 3.75 2.66 3.30
CA VAL A 17 3.18 1.49 2.64
C VAL A 17 2.68 1.84 1.24
N LEU A 18 2.03 2.99 1.07
CA LEU A 18 1.56 3.45 -0.25
C LEU A 18 2.72 3.70 -1.23
N GLU A 19 3.85 4.22 -0.76
CA GLU A 19 5.06 4.38 -1.58
C GLU A 19 5.59 3.03 -2.08
N VAL A 20 5.63 2.01 -1.23
CA VAL A 20 6.04 0.65 -1.65
C VAL A 20 5.06 0.07 -2.68
N VAL A 21 3.75 0.23 -2.48
CA VAL A 21 2.76 -0.27 -3.45
C VAL A 21 2.91 0.44 -4.79
N ARG A 22 3.20 1.75 -4.81
CA ARG A 22 3.46 2.53 -6.03
C ARG A 22 4.69 2.04 -6.80
N GLN A 23 5.73 1.57 -6.09
CA GLN A 23 6.94 1.02 -6.72
C GLN A 23 6.73 -0.37 -7.33
N PHE A 24 5.72 -1.13 -6.85
CA PHE A 24 5.48 -2.51 -7.30
C PHE A 24 4.01 -2.76 -7.69
N PRO A 25 3.43 -2.02 -8.66
CA PRO A 25 2.00 -2.07 -9.00
C PRO A 25 1.56 -3.43 -9.57
N GLY A 26 2.47 -4.22 -10.16
CA GLY A 26 2.18 -5.58 -10.63
C GLY A 26 2.14 -6.64 -9.51
N ARG A 27 2.66 -6.31 -8.32
CA ARG A 27 2.70 -7.24 -7.17
C ARG A 27 1.62 -6.94 -6.15
N PHE A 28 1.36 -5.68 -5.87
CA PHE A 28 0.46 -5.24 -4.80
C PHE A 28 -0.66 -4.33 -5.30
N ARG A 29 -1.82 -4.44 -4.66
CA ARG A 29 -2.99 -3.59 -4.86
C ARG A 29 -3.65 -3.29 -3.52
N ILE A 30 -3.94 -2.02 -3.25
CA ILE A 30 -4.76 -1.63 -2.08
C ILE A 30 -6.23 -1.86 -2.42
N VAL A 31 -6.98 -2.47 -1.48
CA VAL A 31 -8.43 -2.72 -1.57
C VAL A 31 -9.17 -2.17 -0.34
#